data_AF-A0A804J5V1-F1
#
_entry.id   AF-A0A804J5V1-F1
#
_cell.length_a   1.000
_cell.length_b   1.000
_cell.length_c   1.000
_cell.angle_alpha   90.00
_cell.angle_beta   90.00
_cell.angle_gamma   90.00
#
_symmetry.space_group_name_H-M   'P 1'
#
loop_
_entity.id
_entity.type
_entity.pdbx_description
1 polymer ?
#
loop_
_entity_poly.entity_id
_entity_poly.type
_entity_poly.pdbx_seq_one_letter_code
_entity_poly.pdbx_strand_id
1 'polypeptide(L)'
;MKQKLEVKRLALSSSSMHFNKTSENVKNQKDQLSAAIRMLLVAGKTLDAAHQQLQEANRLLSGERGYGNLKNLQKLLRLRQQHMIIQVSTLYPVKGMNEQAFGETIDSHSDGYSTGSPSPNESRPSHSSSLTILGLQLTILPSKKKFFGDKKEVQKSANALGYVAHAVSLISSYLDVPLRYPLRLGGSRSYIHDYAPLVEMTSSDLVANLASTSMTAKPTEFPLFLEGQYTTRATYAIFLLNKDLEQLLNYIGVQSLGPRHVLANLKELMRIIQSEEYICW
;
A
#
# COMPACT_ATOMS: atom_id res chain seq x y z
N MET A 1 91.45 39.89 10.78
CA MET A 1 91.14 38.43 10.88
C MET A 1 90.29 38.05 12.09
N LYS A 2 90.55 38.55 13.32
CA LYS A 2 89.83 38.14 14.54
C LYS A 2 88.30 38.38 14.54
N GLN A 3 87.81 39.55 14.13
CA GLN A 3 86.36 39.85 14.09
C GLN A 3 85.55 38.90 13.18
N LYS A 4 86.08 38.52 12.00
CA LYS A 4 85.43 37.55 11.10
C LYS A 4 85.28 36.17 11.76
N LEU A 5 86.22 35.79 12.61
CA LEU A 5 86.26 34.52 13.33
C LEU A 5 85.23 34.51 14.47
N GLU A 6 85.06 35.63 15.18
CA GLU A 6 84.04 35.77 16.22
C GLU A 6 82.61 35.81 15.66
N VAL A 7 82.38 36.53 14.56
CA VAL A 7 81.07 36.52 13.88
C VAL A 7 80.69 35.11 13.43
N LYS A 8 81.68 34.35 12.91
CA LYS A 8 81.47 32.95 12.51
C LYS A 8 81.18 32.05 13.71
N ARG A 9 81.81 32.28 14.87
CA ARG A 9 81.54 31.56 16.13
C ARG A 9 80.15 31.85 16.67
N LEU A 10 79.70 33.11 16.66
CA LEU A 10 78.34 33.49 17.07
C LEU A 10 77.29 32.91 16.12
N ALA A 11 77.53 32.94 14.80
CA ALA A 11 76.66 32.30 13.82
C ALA A 11 76.56 30.78 14.04
N LEU A 12 77.67 30.10 14.29
CA LEU A 12 77.69 28.67 14.64
C LEU A 12 76.95 28.37 15.95
N SER A 13 77.13 29.21 16.98
CA SER A 13 76.43 29.05 18.26
C SER A 13 74.92 29.26 18.11
N SER A 14 74.49 30.27 17.35
CA SER A 14 73.07 30.50 17.07
C SER A 14 72.46 29.35 16.26
N SER A 15 73.17 28.86 15.24
CA SER A 15 72.75 27.72 14.43
C SER A 15 72.63 26.44 15.27
N SER A 16 73.56 26.22 16.20
CA SER A 16 73.49 25.10 17.17
C SER A 16 72.31 25.22 18.12
N MET A 17 72.02 26.42 18.65
CA MET A 17 70.83 26.65 19.49
C MET A 17 69.53 26.40 18.72
N HIS A 18 69.45 26.84 17.47
CA HIS A 18 68.30 26.56 16.61
C HIS A 18 68.14 25.07 16.32
N PHE A 19 69.23 24.36 16.02
CA PHE A 19 69.21 22.91 15.81
C PHE A 19 68.76 22.13 17.04
N ASN A 20 69.20 22.53 18.23
CA ASN A 20 68.77 21.89 19.48
C ASN A 20 67.28 22.14 19.74
N LYS A 21 66.79 23.37 19.51
CA LYS A 21 65.37 23.71 19.67
C LYS A 21 64.48 22.97 18.67
N THR A 22 64.92 22.80 17.41
CA THR A 22 64.16 22.01 16.43
C THR A 22 64.17 20.53 16.78
N SER A 23 65.30 19.99 17.21
CA SER A 23 65.42 18.60 17.69
C SER A 23 64.49 18.32 18.89
N GLU A 24 64.43 19.24 19.85
CA GLU A 24 63.54 19.14 21.01
C GLU A 24 62.05 19.22 20.62
N ASN A 25 61.70 20.11 19.68
CA ASN A 25 60.33 20.19 19.16
C ASN A 25 59.91 18.91 18.41
N VAL A 26 60.81 18.33 17.60
CA VAL A 26 60.58 17.04 16.93
C VAL A 26 60.38 15.92 17.95
N LYS A 27 61.13 15.93 19.06
CA LYS A 27 60.98 14.95 20.15
C LYS A 27 59.61 15.09 20.83
N ASN A 28 59.19 16.32 21.16
CA ASN A 28 57.88 16.58 21.76
C ASN A 28 56.73 16.16 20.83
N GLN A 29 56.83 16.45 19.52
CA GLN A 29 55.85 15.99 18.53
C GLN A 29 55.78 14.47 18.43
N LYS A 30 56.93 13.78 18.49
CA LYS A 30 57.00 12.31 18.50
C LYS A 30 56.32 11.74 19.75
N ASP A 31 56.58 12.31 20.92
CA ASP A 31 55.98 11.84 22.18
C ASP A 31 54.46 12.07 22.18
N GLN A 32 54.00 13.22 21.67
CA GLN A 32 52.58 13.52 21.48
C GLN A 32 51.91 12.55 20.49
N LEU A 33 52.56 12.27 19.36
CA LEU A 33 52.06 11.30 18.38
C LEU A 33 52.00 9.89 19.00
N SER A 34 52.99 9.51 19.80
CA SER A 34 53.01 8.22 20.49
C SER A 34 51.84 8.10 21.48
N ALA A 35 51.50 9.18 22.18
CA ALA A 35 50.36 9.23 23.07
C ALA A 35 49.03 9.16 22.30
N ALA A 36 48.92 9.88 21.18
CA ALA A 36 47.76 9.84 20.30
C ALA A 36 47.52 8.43 19.72
N ILE A 37 48.57 7.73 19.28
CA ILE A 37 48.48 6.34 18.79
C ILE A 37 47.98 5.41 19.90
N ARG A 38 48.50 5.54 21.13
CA ARG A 38 48.04 4.74 22.27
C ARG A 38 46.56 4.99 22.59
N MET A 39 46.13 6.25 22.59
CA MET A 39 44.71 6.60 22.80
C MET A 39 43.82 6.04 21.69
N LEU A 40 44.24 6.16 20.43
CA LEU A 40 43.50 5.63 19.29
C LEU A 40 43.36 4.10 19.36
N LEU A 41 44.41 3.40 19.80
CA LEU A 41 44.36 1.95 19.99
C LEU A 41 43.33 1.54 21.05
N VAL A 42 43.27 2.27 22.17
CA VAL A 42 42.27 2.04 23.23
C VAL A 42 40.87 2.32 22.68
N ALA A 43 40.69 3.44 21.98
CA ALA A 43 39.42 3.79 21.36
C ALA A 43 38.95 2.72 20.36
N GLY A 44 39.86 2.19 19.55
CA GLY A 44 39.59 1.07 18.63
C GLY A 44 39.09 -0.17 19.35
N LYS A 45 39.77 -0.59 20.43
CA LYS A 45 39.33 -1.73 21.25
C LYS A 45 37.96 -1.50 21.89
N THR A 46 37.68 -0.29 22.37
CA THR A 46 36.36 0.04 22.93
C THR A 46 35.27 0.04 21.88
N LEU A 47 35.58 0.49 20.65
CA LEU A 47 34.65 0.45 19.53
C LEU A 47 34.34 -0.98 19.11
N ASP A 48 35.35 -1.85 19.03
CA ASP A 48 35.17 -3.26 18.72
C ASP A 48 34.29 -3.96 19.78
N ALA A 49 34.54 -3.70 21.06
CA ALA A 49 33.73 -4.23 22.16
C ALA A 49 32.27 -3.75 22.07
N ALA A 50 32.05 -2.45 21.80
CA ALA A 50 30.72 -1.90 21.60
C ALA A 50 30.02 -2.51 20.38
N HIS A 51 30.75 -2.74 19.28
CA HIS A 51 30.22 -3.41 18.09
C HIS A 51 29.78 -4.84 18.38
N GLN A 52 30.59 -5.62 19.10
CA GLN A 52 30.25 -6.98 19.52
C GLN A 52 29.01 -7.00 20.42
N GLN A 53 28.90 -6.07 21.37
CA GLN A 53 27.73 -5.95 22.23
C GLN A 53 26.45 -5.64 21.43
N LEU A 54 26.54 -4.76 20.43
CA LEU A 54 25.41 -4.45 19.55
C LEU A 54 25.00 -5.65 18.68
N GLN A 55 25.97 -6.41 18.16
CA GLN A 55 25.67 -7.64 17.42
C GLN A 55 24.96 -8.68 18.30
N GLU A 56 25.42 -8.86 19.54
CA GLU A 56 24.78 -9.79 20.48
C GLU A 56 23.36 -9.35 20.84
N ALA A 57 23.16 -8.05 21.10
CA ALA A 57 21.84 -7.49 21.34
C ALA A 57 20.91 -7.74 20.14
N ASN A 58 21.37 -7.49 18.91
CA ASN A 58 20.59 -7.76 17.70
C ASN A 58 20.26 -9.25 17.53
N ARG A 59 21.19 -10.15 17.87
CA ARG A 59 20.98 -11.60 17.85
C ARG A 59 19.88 -12.01 18.84
N LEU A 60 19.95 -11.50 20.08
CA LEU A 60 18.94 -11.76 21.10
C LEU A 60 17.55 -11.22 20.71
N LEU A 61 17.50 -10.02 20.12
CA LEU A 61 16.27 -9.42 19.61
C LEU A 61 15.70 -10.17 18.39
N SER A 62 16.55 -10.73 17.53
CA SER A 62 16.10 -11.46 16.34
C SER A 62 15.73 -12.91 16.61
N GLY A 63 16.19 -13.47 17.73
CA GLY A 63 15.89 -14.84 18.15
C GLY A 63 14.46 -15.02 18.67
N GLU A 64 14.16 -16.26 19.08
CA GLU A 64 12.84 -16.67 19.58
C GLU A 64 12.38 -15.88 20.80
N ARG A 65 13.30 -15.46 21.68
CA ARG A 65 12.98 -14.68 22.88
C ARG A 65 12.72 -13.19 22.59
N GLY A 66 13.01 -12.72 21.38
CA GLY A 66 12.77 -11.35 20.93
C GLY A 66 11.61 -11.26 19.93
N TYR A 67 11.81 -10.56 18.83
CA TYR A 67 10.82 -10.38 17.76
C TYR A 67 10.71 -11.59 16.81
N GLY A 68 11.50 -12.66 16.98
CA GLY A 68 11.39 -13.87 16.17
C GLY A 68 10.00 -14.52 16.29
N ASN A 69 9.47 -14.63 17.51
CA ASN A 69 8.12 -15.13 17.74
C ASN A 69 7.04 -14.20 17.17
N LEU A 70 7.26 -12.88 17.22
CA LEU A 70 6.35 -11.89 16.62
C LEU A 70 6.32 -12.05 15.08
N LYS A 71 7.47 -12.23 14.44
CA LYS A 71 7.54 -12.51 12.99
C LYS A 71 6.81 -13.81 12.63
N ASN A 72 6.97 -14.85 13.42
CA ASN A 72 6.24 -16.12 13.23
C ASN A 72 4.73 -15.93 13.41
N LEU A 73 4.30 -15.19 14.43
CA LEU A 73 2.89 -14.88 14.66
C LEU A 73 2.29 -14.02 13.54
N GLN A 74 3.03 -13.02 13.06
CA GLN A 74 2.66 -12.19 11.91
C GLN A 74 2.48 -13.06 10.66
N LYS A 75 3.40 -14.01 10.42
CA LYS A 75 3.29 -14.98 9.31
C LYS A 75 2.03 -15.85 9.44
N LEU A 76 1.73 -16.36 10.63
CA LEU A 76 0.52 -17.15 10.89
C LEU A 76 -0.76 -16.32 10.70
N LEU A 77 -0.76 -15.05 11.11
CA LEU A 77 -1.86 -14.12 10.89
C LEU A 77 -2.08 -13.87 9.40
N ARG A 78 -1.01 -13.57 8.64
CA ARG A 78 -1.05 -13.38 7.19
C ARG A 78 -1.60 -14.62 6.48
N LEU A 79 -1.16 -15.82 6.86
CA LEU A 79 -1.67 -17.09 6.33
C LEU A 79 -3.17 -17.25 6.60
N ARG A 80 -3.63 -16.93 7.81
CA ARG A 80 -5.06 -16.95 8.13
C ARG A 80 -5.85 -15.97 7.28
N GLN A 81 -5.37 -14.73 7.15
CA GLN A 81 -6.02 -13.70 6.33
C GLN A 81 -6.11 -14.12 4.87
N GLN A 82 -5.02 -14.65 4.31
CA GLN A 82 -5.00 -15.19 2.96
C GLN A 82 -6.05 -16.28 2.78
N HIS A 83 -6.10 -17.27 3.67
CA HIS A 83 -7.09 -18.35 3.62
C HIS A 83 -8.53 -17.80 3.66
N MET A 84 -8.80 -16.83 4.53
CA MET A 84 -10.13 -16.21 4.61
C MET A 84 -10.48 -15.44 3.33
N ILE A 85 -9.52 -14.79 2.69
CA ILE A 85 -9.73 -14.04 1.44
C ILE A 85 -9.86 -14.97 0.22
N ILE A 86 -9.21 -16.14 0.23
CA ILE A 86 -9.47 -17.21 -0.73
C ILE A 86 -10.96 -17.60 -0.68
N GLN A 87 -11.51 -17.79 0.52
CA GLN A 87 -12.95 -18.10 0.67
C GLN A 87 -13.85 -16.97 0.14
N VAL A 88 -13.50 -15.70 0.39
CA VAL A 88 -14.25 -14.56 -0.18
C VAL A 88 -14.20 -14.58 -1.71
N SER A 89 -13.04 -14.87 -2.29
CA SER A 89 -12.88 -14.97 -3.75
C SER A 89 -13.63 -16.15 -4.35
N THR A 90 -13.82 -17.24 -3.60
CA THR A 90 -14.69 -18.36 -4.01
C THR A 90 -16.16 -17.95 -3.97
N LEU A 91 -16.57 -17.17 -2.96
CA LEU A 91 -17.94 -16.68 -2.83
C LEU A 91 -18.29 -15.58 -3.84
N TYR A 92 -17.32 -14.73 -4.17
CA TYR A 92 -17.46 -13.59 -5.08
C TYR A 92 -16.40 -13.62 -6.19
N PRO A 93 -16.45 -14.61 -7.09
CA PRO A 93 -15.48 -14.73 -8.17
C PRO A 93 -15.59 -13.53 -9.11
N VAL A 94 -14.46 -12.86 -9.33
CA VAL A 94 -14.34 -11.78 -10.33
C VAL A 94 -13.60 -12.30 -11.56
N LYS A 95 -14.35 -12.65 -12.60
CA LYS A 95 -13.84 -13.28 -13.83
C LYS A 95 -13.94 -12.35 -15.02
N GLY A 96 -13.00 -12.50 -15.96
CA GLY A 96 -13.15 -11.89 -17.29
C GLY A 96 -14.26 -12.61 -18.07
N MET A 97 -15.02 -11.87 -18.87
CA MET A 97 -16.15 -12.43 -19.65
C MET A 97 -15.74 -13.62 -20.55
N ASN A 98 -14.48 -13.67 -21.00
CA ASN A 98 -13.94 -14.75 -21.82
C ASN A 98 -13.58 -16.02 -21.02
N GLU A 99 -13.38 -15.93 -19.70
CA GLU A 99 -13.04 -17.08 -18.84
C GLU A 99 -14.29 -17.91 -18.45
N GLN A 100 -15.49 -17.36 -18.63
CA GLN A 100 -16.75 -18.00 -18.25
C GLN A 100 -17.33 -18.92 -19.34
N ALA A 101 -16.95 -18.73 -20.60
CA ALA A 101 -17.49 -19.48 -21.75
C ALA A 101 -17.04 -20.94 -21.82
N PHE A 102 -16.07 -21.37 -21.00
CA PHE A 102 -15.56 -22.74 -20.97
C PHE A 102 -16.11 -23.59 -19.79
N GLY A 103 -16.97 -23.02 -18.95
CA GLY A 103 -17.39 -23.67 -17.69
C GLY A 103 -18.79 -24.28 -17.65
N GLU A 104 -19.60 -24.13 -18.71
CA GLU A 104 -20.98 -24.67 -18.71
C GLU A 104 -21.22 -25.55 -19.94
N THR A 105 -21.68 -26.79 -19.66
CA THR A 105 -22.17 -27.86 -20.56
C THR A 105 -21.15 -28.75 -21.29
N ILE A 106 -20.76 -29.84 -20.61
CA ILE A 106 -20.66 -31.17 -21.21
C ILE A 106 -22.09 -31.64 -21.55
N ASP A 107 -22.20 -32.39 -22.64
CA ASP A 107 -23.39 -33.02 -23.25
C ASP A 107 -24.19 -32.17 -24.24
N SER A 108 -23.70 -32.15 -25.48
CA SER A 108 -24.51 -32.35 -26.70
C SER A 108 -23.59 -32.66 -27.87
N HIS A 109 -23.71 -33.86 -28.42
CA HIS A 109 -23.08 -34.29 -29.67
C HIS A 109 -23.50 -33.40 -30.85
N SER A 110 -22.52 -32.97 -31.66
CA SER A 110 -22.69 -32.84 -33.11
C SER A 110 -21.32 -32.78 -33.78
N ASP A 111 -21.10 -33.72 -34.70
CA ASP A 111 -19.98 -33.77 -35.64
C ASP A 111 -19.91 -32.53 -36.55
N GLY A 112 -18.70 -32.16 -36.97
CA GLY A 112 -18.46 -31.10 -37.95
C GLY A 112 -16.97 -30.77 -38.15
N TYR A 113 -16.35 -31.46 -39.10
CA TYR A 113 -15.01 -31.36 -39.70
C TYR A 113 -14.17 -30.05 -39.58
N SER A 114 -12.86 -30.25 -39.37
CA SER A 114 -11.68 -29.38 -39.60
C SER A 114 -11.77 -28.51 -40.88
N THR A 115 -11.08 -27.37 -41.05
CA THR A 115 -9.61 -27.16 -41.00
C THR A 115 -9.31 -25.67 -41.31
N GLY A 116 -8.29 -25.04 -40.69
CA GLY A 116 -7.80 -23.71 -41.12
C GLY A 116 -6.83 -22.98 -40.18
N SER A 117 -5.54 -23.28 -40.34
CA SER A 117 -4.27 -22.68 -39.88
C SER A 117 -4.21 -21.32 -39.13
N PRO A 118 -3.32 -21.16 -38.11
CA PRO A 118 -3.01 -19.88 -37.48
C PRO A 118 -1.85 -19.15 -38.18
N SER A 119 -1.97 -17.82 -38.37
CA SER A 119 -0.85 -16.96 -38.77
C SER A 119 -0.45 -16.05 -37.60
N PRO A 120 0.86 -15.83 -37.35
CA PRO A 120 1.36 -15.14 -36.17
C PRO A 120 1.61 -13.65 -36.42
N ASN A 121 1.56 -12.87 -35.33
CA ASN A 121 1.88 -11.44 -35.17
C ASN A 121 0.71 -10.46 -35.32
N GLU A 122 0.23 -9.98 -34.17
CA GLU A 122 0.24 -8.55 -33.83
C GLU A 122 -0.13 -8.37 -32.35
N SER A 123 0.87 -8.02 -31.53
CA SER A 123 0.72 -7.60 -30.15
C SER A 123 0.18 -6.16 -30.07
N ARG A 124 -1.10 -6.01 -29.69
CA ARG A 124 -1.67 -4.74 -29.21
C ARG A 124 -2.35 -4.97 -27.84
N PRO A 125 -1.90 -4.32 -26.75
CA PRO A 125 -2.56 -4.46 -25.46
C PRO A 125 -3.65 -3.39 -25.32
N SER A 126 -4.85 -3.65 -25.83
CA SER A 126 -5.96 -2.72 -25.64
C SER A 126 -7.30 -3.32 -26.03
N HIS A 127 -8.00 -3.96 -25.09
CA HIS A 127 -9.45 -3.80 -24.86
C HIS A 127 -9.76 -4.29 -23.45
N SER A 128 -10.36 -3.43 -22.63
CA SER A 128 -10.76 -3.74 -21.25
C SER A 128 -11.61 -5.01 -21.24
N SER A 129 -11.04 -6.11 -20.75
CA SER A 129 -11.80 -7.33 -20.52
C SER A 129 -12.93 -6.98 -19.56
N SER A 130 -14.18 -7.07 -20.02
CA SER A 130 -15.34 -6.82 -19.17
C SER A 130 -15.29 -7.81 -18.00
N LEU A 131 -15.11 -7.27 -16.80
CA LEU A 131 -15.10 -8.06 -15.57
C LEU A 131 -16.54 -8.26 -15.10
N THR A 132 -16.80 -9.43 -14.56
CA THR A 132 -18.09 -9.79 -13.96
C THR A 132 -17.87 -10.34 -12.56
N ILE A 133 -18.84 -10.14 -11.68
CA ILE A 133 -18.90 -10.75 -10.34
C ILE A 133 -20.09 -11.69 -10.29
N LEU A 134 -19.86 -12.98 -10.05
CA LEU A 134 -20.91 -14.02 -10.16
C LEU A 134 -21.67 -13.96 -11.52
N GLY A 135 -20.96 -13.67 -12.62
CA GLY A 135 -21.54 -13.54 -13.97
C GLY A 135 -22.35 -12.25 -14.20
N LEU A 136 -22.39 -11.32 -13.23
CA LEU A 136 -23.05 -10.03 -13.37
C LEU A 136 -22.06 -8.95 -13.79
N GLN A 137 -22.36 -8.27 -14.89
CA GLN A 137 -21.61 -7.10 -15.34
C GLN A 137 -22.03 -5.85 -14.57
N LEU A 138 -21.05 -4.99 -14.27
CA LEU A 138 -21.30 -3.70 -13.65
C LEU A 138 -21.42 -2.61 -14.73
N THR A 139 -22.66 -2.22 -15.09
CA THR A 139 -22.90 -1.09 -15.99
C THR A 139 -22.97 0.20 -15.17
N ILE A 140 -21.84 0.91 -15.04
CA ILE A 140 -21.74 2.15 -14.25
C ILE A 140 -22.31 3.37 -15.01
N LEU A 141 -22.49 3.27 -16.33
CA LEU A 141 -22.88 4.41 -17.16
C LEU A 141 -24.32 4.30 -17.68
N PRO A 142 -25.21 5.27 -17.38
CA PRO A 142 -26.31 5.54 -18.28
C PRO A 142 -25.69 6.18 -19.53
N SER A 143 -25.34 5.36 -20.51
CA SER A 143 -25.01 5.88 -21.83
C SER A 143 -26.16 6.79 -22.27
N LYS A 144 -25.83 8.01 -22.74
CA LYS A 144 -26.79 9.10 -23.07
C LYS A 144 -27.90 8.73 -24.07
N LYS A 145 -28.01 7.47 -24.50
CA LYS A 145 -28.98 6.98 -25.48
C LYS A 145 -30.13 6.13 -24.90
N LYS A 146 -30.17 5.85 -23.58
CA LYS A 146 -31.31 5.16 -22.96
C LYS A 146 -31.59 5.69 -21.56
N PHE A 147 -32.37 6.77 -21.47
CA PHE A 147 -32.95 7.24 -20.19
C PHE A 147 -33.87 6.20 -19.53
N PHE A 148 -34.25 5.15 -20.26
CA PHE A 148 -34.86 3.93 -19.75
C PHE A 148 -33.84 2.80 -19.87
N GLY A 149 -32.96 2.67 -18.88
CA GLY A 149 -32.24 1.40 -18.69
C GLY A 149 -33.27 0.29 -18.49
N ASP A 150 -33.06 -0.88 -19.09
CA ASP A 150 -33.90 -2.04 -18.81
C ASP A 150 -33.90 -2.26 -17.29
N LYS A 151 -35.08 -2.30 -16.65
CA LYS A 151 -35.20 -2.49 -15.19
C LYS A 151 -34.38 -3.70 -14.73
N LYS A 152 -34.25 -4.71 -15.61
CA LYS A 152 -33.43 -5.90 -15.41
C LYS A 152 -31.93 -5.60 -15.34
N GLU A 153 -31.41 -4.71 -16.19
CA GLU A 153 -29.98 -4.34 -16.22
C GLU A 153 -29.59 -3.50 -14.99
N VAL A 154 -30.46 -2.57 -14.61
CA VAL A 154 -30.32 -1.75 -13.40
C VAL A 154 -30.27 -2.64 -12.16
N GLN A 155 -31.19 -3.61 -12.05
CA GLN A 155 -31.21 -4.57 -10.95
C GLN A 155 -29.98 -5.48 -10.93
N LYS A 156 -29.50 -5.95 -12.10
CA LYS A 156 -28.25 -6.72 -12.20
C LYS A 156 -27.05 -5.93 -11.70
N SER A 157 -26.96 -4.65 -12.07
CA SER A 157 -25.87 -3.75 -11.63
C SER A 157 -25.94 -3.50 -10.11
N ALA A 158 -27.15 -3.31 -9.58
CA ALA A 158 -27.37 -3.17 -8.14
C ALA A 158 -26.97 -4.44 -7.35
N ASN A 159 -27.31 -5.63 -7.86
CA ASN A 159 -26.87 -6.89 -7.28
C ASN A 159 -25.34 -7.02 -7.29
N ALA A 160 -24.70 -6.69 -8.42
CA ALA A 160 -23.24 -6.72 -8.55
C ALA A 160 -22.56 -5.78 -7.54
N LEU A 161 -23.06 -4.55 -7.37
CA LEU A 161 -22.56 -3.62 -6.36
C LEU A 161 -22.77 -4.11 -4.93
N GLY A 162 -23.91 -4.74 -4.66
CA GLY A 162 -24.16 -5.40 -3.37
C GLY A 162 -23.14 -6.49 -3.05
N TYR A 163 -22.78 -7.32 -4.04
CA TYR A 163 -21.74 -8.34 -3.88
C TYR A 163 -20.35 -7.72 -3.67
N VAL A 164 -20.00 -6.66 -4.40
CA VAL A 164 -18.75 -5.93 -4.18
C VAL A 164 -18.71 -5.35 -2.76
N ALA A 165 -19.78 -4.68 -2.33
CA ALA A 165 -19.87 -4.10 -0.99
C ALA A 165 -19.68 -5.17 0.10
N HIS A 166 -20.32 -6.33 -0.06
CA HIS A 166 -20.15 -7.43 0.87
C HIS A 166 -18.72 -7.97 0.88
N ALA A 167 -18.12 -8.21 -0.29
CA ALA A 167 -16.73 -8.64 -0.40
C ALA A 167 -15.77 -7.65 0.25
N VAL A 168 -15.93 -6.35 0.00
CA VAL A 168 -15.11 -5.27 0.59
C VAL A 168 -15.25 -5.25 2.11
N SER A 169 -16.47 -5.37 2.65
CA SER A 169 -16.73 -5.42 4.08
C SER A 169 -16.04 -6.63 4.75
N LEU A 170 -16.08 -7.80 4.11
CA LEU A 170 -15.40 -9.00 4.62
C LEU A 170 -13.87 -8.84 4.59
N ILE A 171 -13.31 -8.38 3.46
CA ILE A 171 -11.87 -8.20 3.32
C ILE A 171 -11.36 -7.17 4.35
N SER A 172 -12.04 -6.04 4.49
CA SER A 172 -11.71 -5.02 5.50
C SER A 172 -11.70 -5.60 6.92
N SER A 173 -12.73 -6.37 7.28
CA SER A 173 -12.80 -7.01 8.59
C SER A 173 -11.69 -8.04 8.82
N TYR A 174 -11.29 -8.79 7.78
CA TYR A 174 -10.24 -9.80 7.89
C TYR A 174 -8.83 -9.18 7.96
N LEU A 175 -8.63 -8.06 7.26
CA LEU A 175 -7.38 -7.29 7.30
C LEU A 175 -7.27 -6.40 8.54
N ASP A 176 -8.34 -6.28 9.33
CA ASP A 176 -8.47 -5.35 10.46
C ASP A 176 -8.24 -3.88 10.05
N VAL A 177 -8.77 -3.50 8.89
CA VAL A 177 -8.65 -2.14 8.33
C VAL A 177 -10.02 -1.47 8.36
N PRO A 178 -10.26 -0.45 9.20
CA PRO A 178 -11.54 0.23 9.25
C PRO A 178 -11.81 1.01 7.95
N LEU A 179 -12.98 0.80 7.33
CA LEU A 179 -13.38 1.53 6.12
C LEU A 179 -13.65 3.00 6.43
N ARG A 180 -13.20 3.89 5.54
CA ARG A 180 -13.49 5.33 5.63
C ARG A 180 -14.96 5.61 5.39
N TYR A 181 -15.59 4.83 4.52
CA TYR A 181 -17.00 4.97 4.18
C TYR A 181 -17.78 3.69 4.56
N PRO A 182 -18.22 3.54 5.82
CA PRO A 182 -18.92 2.35 6.30
C PRO A 182 -20.11 1.94 5.42
N LEU A 183 -20.25 0.63 5.21
CA LEU A 183 -21.26 0.04 4.35
C LEU A 183 -22.48 -0.42 5.14
N ARG A 184 -23.68 -0.13 4.63
CA ARG A 184 -24.94 -0.75 5.06
C ARG A 184 -25.34 -1.81 4.05
N LEU A 185 -25.11 -3.06 4.41
CA LEU A 185 -25.34 -4.21 3.55
C LEU A 185 -26.84 -4.51 3.45
N GLY A 186 -27.36 -4.52 2.22
CA GLY A 186 -28.76 -4.79 1.91
C GLY A 186 -28.94 -5.58 0.60
N GLY A 187 -27.90 -6.30 0.17
CA GLY A 187 -27.86 -6.94 -1.14
C GLY A 187 -27.98 -5.91 -2.26
N SER A 188 -29.02 -6.05 -3.09
CA SER A 188 -29.33 -5.11 -4.18
C SER A 188 -29.66 -3.69 -3.70
N ARG A 189 -29.99 -3.52 -2.42
CA ARG A 189 -30.30 -2.22 -1.80
C ARG A 189 -29.28 -1.87 -0.73
N SER A 190 -28.00 -2.00 -1.06
CA SER A 190 -26.90 -1.60 -0.18
C SER A 190 -26.66 -0.09 -0.24
N TYR A 191 -26.15 0.49 0.85
CA TYR A 191 -25.83 1.91 0.98
C TYR A 191 -24.42 2.11 1.52
N ILE A 192 -23.86 3.28 1.27
CA ILE A 192 -22.55 3.72 1.78
C ILE A 192 -22.72 5.05 2.51
N HIS A 193 -21.99 5.21 3.61
CA HIS A 193 -22.09 6.38 4.47
C HIS A 193 -20.93 7.35 4.23
N ASP A 194 -21.26 8.64 4.11
CA ASP A 194 -20.28 9.71 4.16
C ASP A 194 -20.44 10.53 5.44
N TYR A 195 -19.35 10.72 6.15
CA TYR A 195 -19.27 11.53 7.36
C TYR A 195 -18.72 12.94 7.08
N ALA A 196 -18.49 13.29 5.80
CA ALA A 196 -18.15 14.66 5.44
C ALA A 196 -19.26 15.62 5.94
N PRO A 197 -18.89 16.74 6.57
CA PRO A 197 -19.86 17.73 7.02
C PRO A 197 -20.64 18.25 5.80
N LEU A 198 -21.96 18.05 5.82
CA LEU A 198 -22.86 18.58 4.81
C LEU A 198 -22.87 20.10 4.97
N VAL A 199 -22.14 20.83 4.13
CA VAL A 199 -22.34 22.26 3.95
C VAL A 199 -23.66 22.41 3.19
N GLU A 200 -24.77 22.40 3.91
CA GLU A 200 -26.03 22.87 3.35
C GLU A 200 -25.85 24.35 3.01
N MET A 201 -25.69 24.65 1.73
CA MET A 201 -25.87 26.00 1.20
C MET A 201 -27.37 26.30 1.18
N THR A 202 -27.99 26.40 2.36
CA THR A 202 -29.31 26.99 2.51
C THR A 202 -29.11 28.49 2.68
N SER A 203 -29.64 29.22 1.72
CA SER A 203 -29.74 30.67 1.70
C SER A 203 -30.35 31.21 2.99
N SER A 204 -29.68 32.21 3.53
CA SER A 204 -30.14 33.21 4.52
C SER A 204 -30.61 32.71 5.87
N ASP A 205 -29.91 33.24 6.88
CA ASP A 205 -30.42 33.62 8.19
C ASP A 205 -31.05 32.49 9.01
N LEU A 206 -30.23 31.84 9.84
CA LEU A 206 -30.42 31.78 11.29
C LEU A 206 -29.16 31.21 11.97
N VAL A 207 -28.27 32.13 12.36
CA VAL A 207 -27.59 32.18 13.66
C VAL A 207 -26.89 30.90 14.15
N ALA A 208 -25.57 30.83 13.88
CA ALA A 208 -24.49 30.80 14.90
C ALA A 208 -24.63 29.92 16.17
N ASN A 209 -25.39 28.82 16.16
CA ASN A 209 -25.54 27.91 17.32
C ASN A 209 -25.26 26.42 17.01
N LEU A 210 -24.63 26.08 15.87
CA LEU A 210 -24.27 24.69 15.55
C LEU A 210 -22.84 24.27 15.98
N ALA A 211 -22.07 25.16 16.61
CA ALA A 211 -20.75 24.83 17.14
C ALA A 211 -20.78 23.98 18.44
N SER A 212 -21.96 23.55 18.89
CA SER A 212 -22.17 22.85 20.16
C SER A 212 -22.92 21.50 20.04
N THR A 213 -23.05 20.95 18.83
CA THR A 213 -23.66 19.62 18.60
C THR A 213 -22.67 18.71 17.86
N SER A 214 -21.43 18.63 18.33
CA SER A 214 -20.60 17.47 18.05
C SER A 214 -21.12 16.32 18.91
N MET A 215 -21.70 15.29 18.27
CA MET A 215 -21.72 13.86 18.69
C MET A 215 -22.82 13.03 18.00
N THR A 216 -23.78 13.60 17.25
CA THR A 216 -24.81 12.80 16.55
C THR A 216 -25.25 13.35 15.18
N ALA A 217 -24.33 13.88 14.37
CA ALA A 217 -24.65 14.11 12.96
C ALA A 217 -24.84 12.73 12.30
N LYS A 218 -26.08 12.39 11.93
CA LYS A 218 -26.35 11.14 11.20
C LYS A 218 -25.55 11.18 9.89
N PRO A 219 -24.73 10.16 9.58
CA PRO A 219 -24.00 10.12 8.32
C PRO A 219 -24.97 10.17 7.14
N THR A 220 -24.56 10.85 6.08
CA THR A 220 -25.38 10.90 4.86
C THR A 220 -25.29 9.55 4.14
N GLU A 221 -26.44 8.90 3.93
CA GLU A 221 -26.52 7.62 3.22
C GLU A 221 -26.63 7.86 1.70
N PHE A 222 -25.80 7.15 0.93
CA PHE A 222 -25.84 7.13 -0.52
C PHE A 222 -26.13 5.72 -1.06
N PRO A 223 -27.05 5.57 -2.04
CA PRO A 223 -27.46 4.26 -2.54
C PRO A 223 -26.41 3.65 -3.47
N LEU A 224 -26.07 2.38 -3.30
CA LEU A 224 -25.22 1.61 -4.24
C LEU A 224 -26.06 0.94 -5.34
N PHE A 225 -27.09 1.62 -5.82
CA PHE A 225 -27.98 1.16 -6.87
C PHE A 225 -28.53 2.35 -7.64
N LEU A 226 -28.74 2.17 -8.94
CA LEU A 226 -29.28 3.22 -9.81
C LEU A 226 -30.82 3.16 -9.73
N GLU A 227 -31.47 4.10 -9.03
CA GLU A 227 -32.94 4.16 -9.00
C GLU A 227 -33.42 5.57 -9.38
N GLY A 228 -34.07 5.68 -10.55
CA GLY A 228 -34.73 6.91 -11.02
C GLY A 228 -33.82 8.15 -11.03
N GLN A 229 -34.24 9.19 -10.31
CA GLN A 229 -33.56 10.51 -10.22
C GLN A 229 -32.25 10.51 -9.41
N TYR A 230 -31.89 9.40 -8.75
CA TYR A 230 -30.74 9.33 -7.85
C TYR A 230 -29.44 8.88 -8.54
N THR A 231 -29.36 8.95 -9.87
CA THR A 231 -28.18 8.51 -10.64
C THR A 231 -26.88 9.20 -10.22
N THR A 232 -26.92 10.50 -9.91
CA THR A 232 -25.75 11.24 -9.42
C THR A 232 -25.33 10.77 -8.02
N ARG A 233 -26.28 10.55 -7.11
CA ARG A 233 -26.00 10.03 -5.76
C ARG A 233 -25.43 8.61 -5.81
N ALA A 234 -25.96 7.75 -6.69
CA ALA A 234 -25.45 6.41 -6.90
C ALA A 234 -24.05 6.41 -7.51
N THR A 235 -23.79 7.32 -8.46
CA THR A 235 -22.45 7.48 -9.05
C THR A 235 -21.44 7.92 -7.99
N TYR A 236 -21.83 8.83 -7.09
CA TYR A 236 -21.02 9.20 -5.93
C TYR A 236 -20.79 8.03 -4.98
N ALA A 237 -21.82 7.25 -4.65
CA ALA A 237 -21.71 6.06 -3.82
C ALA A 237 -20.68 5.04 -4.37
N ILE A 238 -20.73 4.78 -5.68
CA ILE A 238 -19.80 3.87 -6.37
C ILE A 238 -18.36 4.42 -6.31
N PHE A 239 -18.19 5.73 -6.46
CA PHE A 239 -16.90 6.39 -6.29
C PHE A 239 -16.35 6.21 -4.86
N LEU A 240 -17.18 6.40 -3.83
CA LEU A 240 -16.80 6.18 -2.44
C LEU A 240 -16.41 4.72 -2.17
N LEU A 241 -17.17 3.76 -2.70
CA LEU A 241 -16.84 2.33 -2.62
C LEU A 241 -15.48 2.04 -3.26
N ASN A 242 -15.16 2.68 -4.39
CA ASN A 242 -13.84 2.55 -5.00
C ASN A 242 -12.74 3.20 -4.14
N LYS A 243 -13.06 4.25 -3.37
CA LYS A 243 -12.10 4.87 -2.45
C LYS A 243 -11.77 3.97 -1.26
N ASP A 244 -12.74 3.21 -0.77
CA ASP A 244 -12.48 2.16 0.22
C ASP A 244 -11.61 1.03 -0.36
N LEU A 245 -11.87 0.60 -1.61
CA LEU A 245 -10.98 -0.35 -2.30
C LEU A 245 -9.55 0.18 -2.47
N GLU A 246 -9.41 1.45 -2.85
CA GLU A 246 -8.11 2.13 -2.95
C GLU A 246 -7.40 2.19 -1.60
N GLN A 247 -8.13 2.41 -0.50
CA GLN A 247 -7.57 2.33 0.85
C GLN A 247 -7.03 0.93 1.16
N LEU A 248 -7.79 -0.12 0.86
CA LEU A 248 -7.36 -1.51 1.09
C LEU A 248 -6.15 -1.88 0.23
N LEU A 249 -6.11 -1.44 -1.04
CA LEU A 249 -4.93 -1.61 -1.91
C LEU A 249 -3.71 -0.87 -1.36
N ASN A 250 -3.88 0.37 -0.91
CA ASN A 250 -2.79 1.14 -0.31
C ASN A 250 -2.28 0.49 0.99
N TYR A 251 -3.16 -0.13 1.78
CA TYR A 251 -2.79 -0.87 2.99
C TYR A 251 -1.83 -2.04 2.69
N ILE A 252 -2.04 -2.74 1.57
CA ILE A 252 -1.14 -3.80 1.11
C ILE A 252 0.03 -3.29 0.25
N GLY A 253 0.17 -1.97 0.09
CA GLY A 253 1.28 -1.34 -0.63
C GLY A 253 1.11 -1.26 -2.16
N VAL A 254 -0.10 -1.40 -2.69
CA VAL A 254 -0.38 -1.36 -4.13
C VAL A 254 -1.25 -0.16 -4.52
N GLN A 255 -0.96 0.44 -5.67
CA GLN A 255 -1.75 1.56 -6.20
C GLN A 255 -3.02 1.07 -6.92
N SER A 256 -4.12 1.79 -6.75
CA SER A 256 -5.35 1.49 -7.48
C SER A 256 -5.23 1.80 -8.98
N LEU A 257 -6.01 1.08 -9.79
CA LEU A 257 -6.15 1.32 -11.23
C LEU A 257 -6.99 2.59 -11.54
N GLY A 258 -7.46 3.29 -10.51
CA GLY A 258 -8.25 4.52 -10.61
C GLY A 258 -9.71 4.39 -10.18
N PRO A 259 -10.45 5.52 -10.15
CA PRO A 259 -11.76 5.65 -9.48
C PRO A 259 -12.93 4.94 -10.16
N ARG A 260 -12.78 4.53 -11.42
CA ARG A 260 -13.85 3.91 -12.22
C ARG A 260 -13.72 2.38 -12.34
N HIS A 261 -12.69 1.81 -11.70
CA HIS A 261 -12.26 0.43 -11.92
C HIS A 261 -12.61 -0.50 -10.74
N VAL A 262 -13.82 -0.38 -10.19
CA VAL A 262 -14.26 -1.10 -8.97
C VAL A 262 -13.96 -2.61 -9.02
N LEU A 263 -14.43 -3.31 -10.07
CA LEU A 263 -14.21 -4.76 -10.19
C LEU A 263 -12.73 -5.12 -10.45
N ALA A 264 -12.00 -4.28 -11.19
CA ALA A 264 -10.59 -4.55 -11.46
C ALA A 264 -9.74 -4.34 -10.19
N ASN A 265 -10.03 -3.29 -9.41
CA ASN A 265 -9.40 -3.04 -8.12
C ASN A 265 -9.72 -4.16 -7.11
N LEU A 266 -10.95 -4.67 -7.09
CA LEU A 266 -11.32 -5.82 -6.24
C LEU A 266 -10.58 -7.10 -6.67
N LYS A 267 -10.54 -7.39 -7.99
CA LYS A 267 -9.80 -8.54 -8.53
C LYS A 267 -8.32 -8.46 -8.18
N GLU A 268 -7.73 -7.29 -8.33
CA GLU A 268 -6.31 -7.06 -8.03
C GLU A 268 -6.02 -7.21 -6.53
N LEU A 269 -6.87 -6.62 -5.67
CA LEU A 269 -6.77 -6.76 -4.22
C LEU A 269 -6.77 -8.23 -3.78
N MET A 270 -7.73 -9.01 -4.27
CA MET A 270 -7.80 -10.45 -3.99
C MET A 270 -6.58 -11.20 -4.52
N ARG A 271 -6.15 -10.91 -5.75
CA ARG A 271 -4.99 -11.55 -6.39
C ARG A 271 -3.71 -11.36 -5.58
N ILE A 272 -3.44 -10.14 -5.10
CA ILE A 272 -2.22 -9.84 -4.35
C ILE A 272 -2.23 -10.54 -3.00
N ILE A 273 -3.35 -10.52 -2.27
CA ILE A 273 -3.42 -11.15 -0.95
C ILE A 273 -3.33 -12.67 -1.05
N GLN A 274 -3.81 -13.24 -2.16
CA GLN A 274 -3.68 -14.67 -2.47
C GLN A 274 -2.27 -15.08 -2.93
N SER A 275 -1.40 -14.14 -3.27
CA SER A 275 -0.04 -14.47 -3.71
C SER A 275 0.85 -14.88 -2.53
N GLU A 276 1.93 -15.61 -2.82
CA GLU A 276 2.92 -15.97 -1.81
C GLU A 276 3.65 -14.74 -1.25
N GLU A 277 3.74 -13.66 -2.03
CA GLU A 277 4.39 -12.41 -1.64
C GLU A 277 3.70 -11.80 -0.40
N TYR A 278 2.38 -11.93 -0.29
CA TYR A 278 1.63 -11.38 0.86
C TYR A 278 2.06 -11.95 2.21
N ILE A 279 2.52 -13.21 2.25
CA ILE A 279 2.95 -13.88 3.49
C ILE A 279 4.34 -13.41 3.92
N CYS A 280 5.17 -12.99 2.95
CA CYS A 280 6.55 -12.59 3.16
C CYS A 280 6.71 -11.10 3.54
N TRP A 281 5.66 -10.29 3.35
CA TRP A 281 5.57 -8.88 3.75
C TRP A 281 5.07 -8.72 5.19
#